data_AF-A0A845C696-F1
#
_entry.id   AF-A0A845C696-F1
#
_cell.length_a   1.000
_cell.length_b   1.000
_cell.length_c   1.000
_cell.angle_alpha   90.00
_cell.angle_beta   90.00
_cell.angle_gamma   90.00
#
_symmetry.space_group_name_H-M   'P 1'
#
loop_
_entity.id
_entity.type
_entity.pdbx_description
1 polymer ?
#
loop_
_entity_poly.entity_id
_entity_poly.type
_entity_poly.pdbx_seq_one_letter_code
_entity_poly.pdbx_strand_id
1 'polypeptide(L)'
;MDRVLSIKTVMPREGRGAQYSDQVADGSENGMWVYDMRERSPVHSQNQWLKTAWMEGLPLIYLRGLAPAVYLPLFPVHVTDWDAGAG
;
A
#
# COMPACT_ATOMS: atom_id res chain seq x y z
N MET A 1 0.26 14.81 13.07
CA MET A 1 -0.41 13.52 12.83
C MET A 1 0.68 12.64 12.28
N ASP A 2 1.33 11.88 13.16
CA ASP A 2 2.70 11.39 12.92
C ASP A 2 2.70 9.92 12.48
N ARG A 3 1.51 9.37 12.19
CA ARG A 3 1.28 7.96 11.92
C ARG A 3 0.19 7.82 10.87
N VAL A 4 0.28 6.78 10.05
CA VAL A 4 -0.76 6.41 9.10
C VAL A 4 -1.76 5.48 9.77
N LEU A 5 -3.05 5.76 9.56
CA LEU A 5 -4.15 4.95 10.10
C LEU A 5 -4.72 3.99 9.05
N SER A 6 -4.67 4.42 7.78
CA SER A 6 -5.18 3.63 6.66
C SER A 6 -4.45 3.95 5.37
N ILE A 7 -4.32 2.95 4.51
CA ILE A 7 -3.93 3.10 3.11
C ILE A 7 -5.10 2.71 2.21
N LYS A 8 -5.12 3.22 0.98
CA LYS A 8 -6.08 2.81 -0.02
C LYS A 8 -5.43 2.64 -1.38
N THR A 9 -5.88 1.63 -2.11
CA THR A 9 -5.59 1.48 -3.54
C THR A 9 -6.88 1.60 -4.32
N VAL A 10 -6.79 2.18 -5.51
CA VAL A 10 -7.91 2.22 -6.47
C VAL A 10 -7.63 1.16 -7.53
N MET A 11 -8.68 0.46 -7.98
CA MET A 11 -8.53 -0.43 -9.13
C MET A 11 -7.99 0.35 -10.32
N PRO A 12 -6.88 -0.08 -10.96
CA PRO A 12 -6.48 0.50 -12.23
C PRO A 12 -7.61 0.28 -13.25
N ARG A 13 -8.00 1.35 -13.95
CA ARG A 13 -9.04 1.28 -15.00
C ARG A 13 -8.41 0.63 -16.24
N GLU A 14 -9.06 -0.39 -16.80
CA GLU A 14 -8.63 -1.01 -18.07
C GLU A 14 -8.41 0.06 -19.16
N GLY A 15 -7.31 -0.05 -19.89
CA GLY A 15 -7.01 0.78 -21.08
C GLY A 15 -6.07 1.97 -20.86
N ARG A 16 -5.68 2.30 -19.62
CA ARG A 16 -4.53 3.19 -19.35
C ARG A 16 -3.51 2.33 -18.61
N GLY A 17 -2.37 2.05 -19.26
CA GLY A 17 -1.33 1.14 -18.75
C GLY A 17 -1.18 1.32 -17.24
N ALA A 18 -1.36 0.22 -16.50
CA ALA A 18 -1.42 0.23 -15.05
C ALA A 18 -0.20 1.00 -14.51
N GLN A 19 -0.41 2.19 -13.95
CA GLN A 19 0.68 2.97 -13.35
C GLN A 19 1.28 2.27 -12.14
N TYR A 20 0.60 1.24 -11.66
CA TYR A 20 0.98 0.38 -10.56
C TYR A 20 1.03 -1.04 -11.11
N SER A 21 2.24 -1.57 -11.17
CA SER A 21 2.45 -3.01 -11.27
C SER A 21 2.19 -3.56 -9.87
N ASP A 22 0.94 -3.44 -9.40
CA ASP A 22 0.40 -4.30 -8.35
C ASP A 22 0.24 -5.69 -8.98
N GLN A 23 1.34 -6.23 -9.52
CA GLN A 23 1.55 -7.66 -9.59
C GLN A 23 1.28 -8.08 -8.16
N VAL A 24 0.13 -8.74 -8.00
CA VAL A 24 -0.09 -9.74 -6.98
C VAL A 24 1.26 -10.43 -6.85
N ALA A 25 2.04 -10.08 -5.84
CA ALA A 25 3.39 -10.59 -5.67
C ALA A 25 3.23 -12.02 -5.19
N ASP A 26 2.81 -12.91 -6.09
CA ASP A 26 2.62 -14.34 -5.90
C ASP A 26 1.87 -14.73 -4.59
N GLY A 27 1.10 -13.78 -4.05
CA GLY A 27 0.90 -13.66 -2.61
C GLY A 27 -0.55 -13.49 -2.20
N SER A 28 -1.49 -13.46 -3.15
CA SER A 28 -2.91 -13.52 -2.80
C SER A 28 -3.28 -14.83 -2.09
N GLU A 29 -2.50 -15.89 -2.29
CA GLU A 29 -2.66 -17.16 -1.55
C GLU A 29 -2.15 -17.07 -0.10
N ASN A 30 -1.22 -16.15 0.20
CA ASN A 30 -0.59 -16.00 1.53
C ASN A 30 -1.00 -14.72 2.27
N GLY A 31 -1.88 -13.89 1.67
CA GLY A 31 -2.32 -12.62 2.25
C GLY A 31 -1.32 -11.46 2.16
N MET A 32 -0.30 -11.56 1.29
CA MET A 32 0.73 -10.53 1.11
C MET A 32 0.42 -9.64 -0.11
N TRP A 33 0.67 -8.34 0.05
CA TRP A 33 0.41 -7.32 -0.97
C TRP A 33 1.58 -6.36 -1.07
N VAL A 34 1.96 -6.00 -2.30
CA VAL A 34 2.91 -4.90 -2.55
C VAL A 34 2.11 -3.62 -2.72
N TYR A 35 2.57 -2.55 -2.05
CA TYR A 35 1.99 -1.23 -2.14
C TYR A 35 3.04 -0.28 -2.73
N ASP A 36 2.74 0.28 -3.89
CA ASP A 36 3.60 1.29 -4.49
C ASP A 36 3.51 2.61 -3.72
N MET A 37 4.67 3.12 -3.31
CA MET A 37 4.79 4.41 -2.63
C MET A 37 4.15 5.53 -3.45
N ARG A 38 3.46 6.45 -2.77
CA ARG A 38 2.86 7.61 -3.44
C ARG A 38 3.96 8.42 -4.15
N GLU A 39 3.73 8.74 -5.41
CA GLU A 39 4.70 9.43 -6.29
C GLU A 39 6.05 8.71 -6.43
N ARG A 40 6.14 7.43 -6.02
CA ARG A 40 7.38 6.65 -5.96
C ARG A 40 8.51 7.38 -5.23
N SER A 41 8.16 8.22 -4.25
CA SER A 41 9.10 9.07 -3.54
C SER A 41 9.16 8.70 -2.05
N PRO A 42 10.26 8.13 -1.55
CA PRO A 42 10.35 7.72 -0.15
C PRO A 42 10.32 8.93 0.80
N VAL A 43 10.67 10.13 0.33
CA VAL A 43 10.70 11.36 1.13
C VAL A 43 9.34 12.05 1.24
N HIS A 44 8.32 11.58 0.51
CA HIS A 44 6.97 12.11 0.63
C HIS A 44 6.43 11.86 2.06
N SER A 45 5.85 12.88 2.69
CA SER A 45 5.43 12.84 4.10
C SER A 45 4.53 11.65 4.47
N GLN A 46 3.61 11.29 3.57
CA GLN A 46 2.74 10.11 3.76
C GLN A 46 3.48 8.78 3.71
N ASN A 47 4.54 8.67 2.89
CA ASN A 47 5.37 7.47 2.84
C ASN A 47 6.26 7.41 4.09
N GLN A 48 6.72 8.55 4.62
CA GLN A 48 7.41 8.58 5.91
C GLN A 48 6.51 8.08 7.06
N TRP A 49 5.21 8.38 7.05
CA TRP A 49 4.28 7.80 8.04
C TRP A 49 4.12 6.29 7.90
N LEU A 50 4.14 5.74 6.67
CA LEU A 50 4.16 4.30 6.43
C LEU A 50 5.47 3.67 6.92
N LYS A 51 6.61 4.36 6.71
CA LYS A 51 7.91 3.95 7.22
C LYS A 51 7.92 3.89 8.75
N THR A 52 7.34 4.90 9.42
CA THR A 52 7.19 4.89 10.88
C THR A 52 6.31 3.72 11.35
N ALA A 53 5.18 3.47 10.68
CA ALA A 53 4.32 2.34 11.01
C ALA A 53 5.01 0.98 10.83
N TRP A 54 5.85 0.84 9.81
CA TRP A 54 6.71 -0.32 9.62
C TRP A 54 7.73 -0.47 10.75
N MET A 55 8.51 0.57 11.03
CA MET A 55 9.55 0.56 12.07
C MET A 55 9.00 0.28 13.47
N GLU A 56 7.77 0.70 13.75
CA GLU A 56 7.11 0.50 15.03
C GLU A 56 6.17 -0.73 15.06
N GLY A 57 6.02 -1.46 13.94
CA GLY A 57 5.15 -2.64 13.85
C GLY A 57 3.67 -2.33 14.08
N LEU A 58 3.20 -1.14 13.66
CA LEU A 58 1.82 -0.70 13.90
C LEU A 58 0.85 -1.31 12.88
N PRO A 59 -0.36 -1.72 13.32
CA PRO A 59 -1.39 -2.19 12.41
C PRO A 59 -2.03 -1.03 11.65
N LEU A 60 -2.39 -1.29 10.40
CA LEU A 60 -3.07 -0.36 9.49
C LEU A 60 -4.39 -0.97 8.99
N ILE A 61 -5.28 -0.11 8.51
CA ILE A 61 -6.43 -0.52 7.69
C ILE A 61 -6.05 -0.38 6.21
N TYR A 62 -6.16 -1.45 5.43
CA TYR A 62 -5.99 -1.38 3.98
C TYR A 62 -7.34 -1.43 3.27
N LEU A 63 -7.74 -0.30 2.70
CA LEU A 63 -8.93 -0.15 1.87
C LEU A 63 -8.60 -0.53 0.43
N ARG A 64 -8.74 -1.82 0.10
CA ARG A 64 -8.48 -2.33 -1.24
C ARG A 64 -9.66 -2.02 -2.16
N GLY A 65 -9.44 -1.24 -3.22
CA GLY A 65 -10.48 -1.00 -4.22
C GLY A 65 -10.88 -2.30 -4.93
N LEU A 66 -12.17 -2.60 -5.00
CA LEU A 66 -12.73 -3.71 -5.79
C LEU A 66 -13.45 -3.20 -7.04
N ALA A 67 -14.11 -2.03 -6.92
CA ALA A 67 -14.81 -1.36 -8.01
C ALA A 67 -14.85 0.16 -7.72
N PRO A 68 -15.30 1.01 -8.66
CA PRO A 68 -15.46 2.44 -8.38
C PRO A 68 -16.28 2.68 -7.11
N ALA A 69 -15.69 3.38 -6.14
CA ALA A 69 -16.27 3.65 -4.82
C ALA A 69 -16.58 2.42 -3.94
N VAL A 70 -16.13 1.21 -4.32
CA VAL A 70 -16.29 -0.02 -3.52
C VAL A 70 -14.92 -0.47 -3.03
N TYR A 71 -14.78 -0.58 -1.71
CA TYR A 71 -13.53 -0.97 -1.05
C TYR A 71 -13.76 -2.16 -0.12
N LEU A 72 -12.84 -3.11 -0.14
CA LEU A 72 -12.72 -4.16 0.86
C LEU A 72 -11.78 -3.67 1.98
N PRO A 73 -12.26 -3.50 3.23
CA PRO A 73 -11.40 -3.17 4.35
C PRO A 73 -10.68 -4.42 4.86
N LEU A 74 -9.35 -4.43 4.75
CA LEU A 74 -8.48 -5.43 5.34
C LEU A 74 -7.88 -4.89 6.63
N PHE A 75 -8.09 -5.58 7.75
CA PHE A 75 -7.56 -5.22 9.05
C PHE A 75 -7.43 -6.45 9.97
N PRO A 76 -6.36 -6.55 10.78
CA PRO A 76 -5.17 -5.70 10.75
C PRO A 76 -4.24 -6.07 9.59
N VAL A 77 -3.62 -5.08 8.95
CA VAL A 77 -2.48 -5.32 8.06
C VAL A 77 -1.22 -4.66 8.61
N HIS A 78 -0.07 -5.26 8.37
CA HIS A 78 1.24 -4.73 8.78
C HIS A 78 2.13 -4.60 7.55
N VAL A 79 2.99 -3.59 7.56
CA VAL A 79 4.08 -3.53 6.59
C VAL A 79 5.13 -4.54 7.04
N THR A 80 5.42 -5.53 6.20
CA THR A 80 6.38 -6.60 6.52
C THR A 80 7.76 -6.36 5.92
N ASP A 81 7.83 -5.57 4.85
CA ASP A 81 9.05 -5.24 4.14
C ASP A 81 9.00 -3.81 3.58
N TRP A 82 10.17 -3.18 3.43
CA TRP A 82 10.29 -1.80 2.96
C TRP A 82 11.42 -1.68 1.92
N ASP A 83 11.05 -1.68 0.65
CA ASP A 83 11.95 -1.40 -0.45
C ASP A 83 11.85 0.09 -0.85
N ALA A 84 12.89 0.87 -0.54
CA ALA A 84 12.95 2.30 -0.88
C ALA A 84 13.49 2.56 -2.30
N GLY A 85 13.84 1.51 -3.06
CA GLY A 85 14.72 1.60 -4.21
C GLY A 85 16.14 1.95 -3.76
N ALA A 86 17.15 1.21 -4.25
CA ALA A 86 18.53 1.66 -4.13
C ALA A 86 18.66 3.03 -4.81
N GLY A 87 19.13 4.03 -4.06
CA GLY A 87 19.48 5.34 -4.61
C GLY A 87 20.61 5.28 -5.62
#